data_AF-A0A8W7MUB7-F1
#
_entry.id   AF-A0A8W7MUB7-F1
#
_cell.length_a   1.000
_cell.length_b   1.000
_cell.length_c   1.000
_cell.angle_alpha   90.00
_cell.angle_beta   90.00
_cell.angle_gamma   90.00
#
_symmetry.space_group_name_H-M   'P 1'
#
loop_
_entity.id
_entity.type
_entity.pdbx_description
1 polymer ?
#
loop_
_entity_poly.entity_id
_entity_poly.type
_entity_poly.pdbx_seq_one_letter_code
_entity_poly.pdbx_strand_id
1 'polypeptide(L)'
;MSVLRLIGGEIISIYRQSLLTIGTSQARALTTTGFLRHAAKPESEATEETAASEEPEAGETDANAAPKQPVDDPKDRTRVIPVETSIRYLASEAYRQTYQDDPVWKQYRRNHKGPYPPKLTRKTCIRKGRISTGNPCPICRDEYLVLDHNNIDLLKQFISPQTGDVLSYRVTGLCQKKHTQLLVAVERAMDRGMLTFDVPFREYDYSEYYPAKEGKPSSK
;
A
#
# COMPACT_ATOMS: atom_id res chain seq x y z
N MET A 1 40.30 -40.60 38.94
CA MET A 1 39.39 -40.73 37.79
C MET A 1 38.98 -39.30 37.42
N SER A 2 39.71 -38.60 36.54
CA SER A 2 39.63 -38.69 35.07
C SER A 2 38.16 -38.48 34.63
N VAL A 3 37.74 -37.46 33.87
CA VAL A 3 38.35 -36.81 32.70
C VAL A 3 37.76 -35.39 32.53
N LEU A 4 38.64 -34.44 32.21
CA LEU A 4 38.51 -33.16 31.48
C LEU A 4 37.17 -32.89 30.76
N ARG A 5 36.49 -31.75 30.97
CA ARG A 5 36.70 -30.41 30.34
C ARG A 5 37.14 -30.50 28.87
N LEU A 6 36.30 -30.05 27.93
CA LEU A 6 36.63 -29.50 26.58
C LEU A 6 35.62 -30.02 25.55
N ILE A 7 34.58 -29.25 25.23
CA ILE A 7 34.18 -29.01 23.83
C ILE A 7 33.68 -27.56 23.77
N GLY A 8 34.65 -26.66 23.61
CA GLY A 8 34.43 -25.29 23.14
C GLY A 8 33.96 -25.30 21.69
N GLY A 9 33.26 -24.23 21.33
CA GLY A 9 32.52 -24.15 20.08
C GLY A 9 33.36 -24.11 18.82
N GLU A 10 32.76 -24.61 17.75
CA GLU A 10 33.01 -24.21 16.37
C GLU A 10 31.71 -24.41 15.57
N ILE A 11 30.90 -23.35 15.42
CA ILE A 11 29.90 -23.27 14.34
C ILE A 11 30.00 -21.88 13.72
N ILE A 12 31.16 -21.58 13.12
CA ILE A 12 31.33 -20.49 12.16
C ILE A 12 32.38 -20.94 11.13
N SER A 13 32.00 -21.69 10.08
CA SER A 13 32.76 -21.72 8.82
C SER A 13 32.07 -22.51 7.69
N ILE A 14 31.03 -21.95 7.03
CA ILE A 14 30.60 -22.42 5.70
C ILE A 14 30.40 -21.26 4.70
N TYR A 15 30.90 -20.05 5.00
CA TYR A 15 30.76 -18.91 4.08
C TYR A 15 32.12 -18.43 3.56
N ARG A 16 32.76 -19.23 2.68
CA ARG A 16 33.82 -18.77 1.78
C ARG A 16 34.25 -19.86 0.79
N GLN A 17 33.55 -19.98 -0.35
CA GLN A 17 34.11 -20.41 -1.65
C GLN A 17 33.02 -20.44 -2.73
N SER A 18 32.81 -19.29 -3.37
CA SER A 18 32.38 -19.22 -4.78
C SER A 18 32.60 -17.81 -5.29
N LEU A 19 33.87 -17.47 -5.47
CA LEU A 19 34.30 -16.41 -6.37
C LEU A 19 35.49 -16.96 -7.15
N LEU A 20 35.49 -16.69 -8.46
CA LEU A 20 36.50 -17.00 -9.49
C LEU A 20 36.24 -18.29 -10.31
N THR A 21 35.37 -18.16 -11.32
CA THR A 21 35.69 -18.67 -12.65
C THR A 21 35.53 -17.53 -13.65
N ILE A 22 36.66 -17.09 -14.21
CA ILE A 22 36.77 -16.21 -15.37
C ILE A 22 36.77 -17.13 -16.58
N GLY A 23 35.80 -16.97 -17.48
CA GLY A 23 35.63 -17.81 -18.67
C GLY A 23 35.08 -17.01 -19.84
N THR A 24 35.99 -16.41 -20.60
CA THR A 24 35.99 -16.22 -22.06
C THR A 24 34.65 -16.01 -22.79
N SER A 25 34.47 -14.76 -23.24
CA SER A 25 34.11 -14.35 -24.61
C SER A 25 33.18 -15.25 -25.43
N GLN A 26 31.97 -14.76 -25.69
CA GLN A 26 31.38 -14.81 -27.03
C GLN A 26 30.40 -13.65 -27.19
N ALA A 27 30.80 -12.69 -28.02
CA ALA A 27 29.93 -11.62 -28.50
C ALA A 27 28.84 -12.24 -29.40
N ARG A 28 27.57 -12.04 -29.04
CA ARG A 28 26.45 -12.21 -29.97
C ARG A 28 25.89 -10.85 -30.31
N ALA A 29 26.01 -10.54 -31.60
CA ALA A 29 25.56 -9.32 -32.24
C ALA A 29 24.06 -9.10 -32.06
N LEU A 30 23.71 -7.85 -31.77
CA LEU A 30 22.36 -7.31 -31.89
C LEU A 30 22.03 -7.14 -33.37
N THR A 31 21.14 -7.95 -33.92
CA THR A 31 20.55 -7.68 -35.23
C THR A 31 19.36 -6.75 -35.06
N THR A 32 19.56 -5.52 -35.53
CA THR A 32 18.53 -4.48 -35.69
C THR A 32 17.69 -4.81 -36.92
N THR A 33 16.47 -5.29 -36.75
CA THR A 33 15.50 -5.32 -37.86
C THR A 33 14.72 -4.01 -37.88
N GLY A 34 14.82 -3.33 -39.01
CA GLY A 34 14.41 -1.95 -39.20
C GLY A 34 12.91 -1.69 -39.04
N PHE A 35 12.65 -0.51 -38.46
CA PHE A 35 11.44 0.26 -38.66
C PHE A 35 11.25 0.53 -40.16
N LEU A 36 10.24 -0.05 -40.78
CA LEU A 36 9.62 0.52 -41.96
C LEU A 36 8.42 1.34 -41.52
N ARG A 37 8.57 2.66 -41.67
CA ARG A 37 7.47 3.63 -41.71
C ARG A 37 6.70 3.38 -43.00
N HIS A 38 5.42 3.08 -42.94
CA HIS A 38 4.51 3.37 -44.06
C HIS A 38 3.28 4.10 -43.51
N ALA A 39 3.15 5.33 -43.97
CA ALA A 39 2.03 6.23 -43.75
C ALA A 39 0.84 5.79 -44.61
N ALA A 40 -0.34 6.14 -44.11
CA ALA A 40 -1.64 5.86 -44.69
C ALA A 40 -1.86 6.48 -46.08
N LYS A 41 -2.57 5.73 -46.94
CA LYS A 41 -3.80 6.17 -47.62
C LYS A 41 -4.49 4.97 -48.32
N PRO A 42 -5.83 4.83 -48.19
CA PRO A 42 -6.61 3.88 -48.97
C PRO A 42 -7.39 4.57 -50.11
N GLU A 43 -7.38 3.94 -51.27
CA GLU A 43 -8.28 4.09 -52.43
C GLU A 43 -8.41 2.65 -52.98
N SER A 44 -9.45 2.14 -53.62
CA SER A 44 -10.86 2.41 -53.88
C SER A 44 -11.36 1.15 -54.65
N GLU A 45 -12.67 1.01 -54.82
CA GLU A 45 -13.38 -0.03 -55.62
C GLU A 45 -13.54 -1.42 -54.98
N ALA A 46 -14.63 -2.16 -55.15
CA ALA A 46 -16.07 -1.97 -55.36
C ALA A 46 -16.59 -3.35 -55.75
N THR A 47 -17.63 -3.86 -55.08
CA THR A 47 -18.68 -4.81 -55.54
C THR A 47 -19.53 -5.13 -54.31
N GLU A 48 -20.64 -4.42 -54.07
CA GLU A 48 -22.02 -4.80 -54.41
C GLU A 48 -22.48 -6.15 -53.80
N GLU A 49 -23.39 -6.08 -52.81
CA GLU A 49 -24.75 -6.63 -52.93
C GLU A 49 -25.66 -6.10 -51.79
N THR A 50 -26.85 -5.65 -52.23
CA THR A 50 -28.10 -5.17 -51.61
C THR A 50 -28.64 -6.04 -50.46
N ALA A 51 -29.55 -5.69 -49.52
CA ALA A 51 -30.63 -4.72 -49.31
C ALA A 51 -30.89 -4.63 -47.77
N ALA A 52 -31.64 -3.75 -47.10
CA ALA A 52 -32.82 -2.93 -47.41
C ALA A 52 -32.95 -1.77 -46.38
N SER A 53 -33.70 -0.74 -46.80
CA SER A 53 -34.12 0.54 -46.19
C SER A 53 -34.86 0.43 -44.82
N GLU A 54 -35.03 1.45 -43.97
CA GLU A 54 -35.49 2.86 -44.14
C GLU A 54 -35.01 3.78 -42.99
N GLU A 55 -34.79 5.08 -43.27
CA GLU A 55 -34.47 6.19 -42.32
C GLU A 55 -35.71 7.13 -42.10
N PRO A 56 -35.60 8.42 -41.65
CA PRO A 56 -34.89 9.09 -40.53
C PRO A 56 -35.88 9.94 -39.68
N GLU A 57 -35.43 10.64 -38.63
CA GLU A 57 -35.85 12.04 -38.36
C GLU A 57 -34.79 12.82 -37.54
N ALA A 58 -34.55 14.04 -38.01
CA ALA A 58 -33.69 15.09 -37.46
C ALA A 58 -34.22 15.60 -36.11
N GLY A 59 -33.51 16.31 -35.23
CA GLY A 59 -32.28 17.08 -35.33
C GLY A 59 -32.52 18.35 -34.51
N GLU A 60 -31.81 18.53 -33.40
CA GLU A 60 -31.62 19.84 -32.77
C GLU A 60 -30.16 19.92 -32.30
N THR A 61 -29.36 20.66 -33.06
CA THR A 61 -27.98 20.98 -32.73
C THR A 61 -27.97 22.08 -31.69
N ASP A 62 -27.88 21.68 -30.42
CA ASP A 62 -27.60 22.61 -29.32
C ASP A 62 -26.14 23.06 -29.39
N ALA A 63 -25.92 24.19 -30.07
CA ALA A 63 -24.65 24.89 -30.16
C ALA A 63 -24.36 25.64 -28.86
N ASN A 64 -24.06 24.90 -27.78
CA ASN A 64 -23.38 25.43 -26.59
C ASN A 64 -22.69 24.30 -25.82
N ALA A 65 -21.82 23.56 -26.51
CA ALA A 65 -20.92 22.62 -25.86
C ALA A 65 -19.77 23.40 -25.20
N ALA A 66 -19.99 23.86 -23.96
CA ALA A 66 -18.90 24.15 -23.05
C ALA A 66 -17.91 22.96 -23.08
N PRO A 67 -16.58 23.18 -23.08
CA PRO A 67 -15.64 22.07 -23.15
C PRO A 67 -15.92 21.13 -21.97
N LYS A 68 -16.45 19.93 -22.29
CA LYS A 68 -16.64 18.88 -21.30
C LYS A 68 -15.28 18.67 -20.65
N GLN A 69 -15.21 18.89 -19.35
CA GLN A 69 -13.99 18.60 -18.59
C GLN A 69 -13.57 17.16 -18.93
N PRO A 70 -12.28 16.89 -19.14
CA PRO A 70 -11.81 15.55 -19.44
C PRO A 70 -12.35 14.62 -18.35
N VAL A 71 -13.08 13.59 -18.74
CA VAL A 71 -13.63 12.61 -17.80
C VAL A 71 -12.45 11.83 -17.26
N ASP A 72 -12.06 12.12 -16.02
CA ASP A 72 -10.98 11.40 -15.36
C ASP A 72 -11.31 9.90 -15.30
N ASP A 73 -10.36 9.07 -15.72
CA ASP A 73 -10.49 7.62 -15.70
C ASP A 73 -10.74 7.15 -14.25
N PRO A 74 -11.89 6.54 -13.90
CA PRO A 74 -12.25 6.28 -12.50
C PRO A 74 -11.32 5.27 -11.79
N LYS A 75 -10.54 4.52 -12.57
CA LYS A 75 -9.57 3.52 -12.10
C LYS A 75 -8.13 4.04 -12.03
N ASP A 76 -7.88 5.27 -12.48
CA ASP A 76 -6.55 5.86 -12.44
C ASP A 76 -6.18 6.28 -11.02
N ARG A 77 -4.96 5.97 -10.61
CA ARG A 77 -4.38 6.22 -9.28
C ARG A 77 -2.95 6.72 -9.41
N THR A 78 -2.62 7.37 -10.53
CA THR A 78 -1.33 8.01 -10.78
C THR A 78 -1.17 9.33 -10.01
N ARG A 79 -2.27 10.05 -9.79
CA ARG A 79 -2.29 11.29 -9.03
C ARG A 79 -1.90 11.07 -7.57
N VAL A 80 -0.91 11.84 -7.10
CA VAL A 80 -0.56 11.90 -5.68
C VAL A 80 -1.47 12.92 -5.00
N ILE A 81 -2.28 12.45 -4.05
CA ILE A 81 -3.19 13.30 -3.28
C ILE A 81 -2.49 13.74 -2.00
N PRO A 82 -2.45 15.05 -1.70
CA PRO A 82 -1.79 15.55 -0.50
C PRO A 82 -2.66 15.29 0.75
N VAL A 83 -2.01 15.21 1.90
CA VAL A 83 -2.66 14.79 3.16
C VAL A 83 -3.73 15.78 3.60
N GLU A 84 -3.55 17.08 3.37
CA GLU A 84 -4.55 18.09 3.75
C GLU A 84 -5.87 17.87 3.01
N THR A 85 -5.81 17.37 1.77
CA THR A 85 -7.02 17.06 0.99
C THR A 85 -7.75 15.87 1.58
N SER A 86 -7.03 14.84 2.03
CA SER A 86 -7.59 13.67 2.73
C SER A 86 -8.29 14.07 4.02
N ILE A 87 -7.67 14.96 4.82
CA ILE A 87 -8.25 15.47 6.07
C ILE A 87 -9.52 16.28 5.79
N ARG A 88 -9.49 17.17 4.78
CA ARG A 88 -10.69 17.92 4.36
C ARG A 88 -11.80 16.98 3.87
N TYR A 89 -11.45 15.89 3.18
CA TYR A 89 -12.40 14.89 2.72
C TYR A 89 -13.08 14.17 3.88
N LEU A 90 -12.33 13.76 4.92
CA LEU A 90 -12.90 13.15 6.13
C LEU A 90 -13.90 14.07 6.85
N ALA A 91 -13.65 15.38 6.84
CA ALA A 91 -14.56 16.39 7.39
C ALA A 91 -15.75 16.73 6.47
N SER A 92 -15.75 16.25 5.23
CA SER A 92 -16.77 16.61 4.23
C SER A 92 -18.08 15.84 4.42
N GLU A 93 -19.17 16.43 3.92
CA GLU A 93 -20.47 15.77 3.91
C GLU A 93 -20.50 14.53 3.02
N ALA A 94 -19.71 14.51 1.94
CA ALA A 94 -19.61 13.37 1.03
C ALA A 94 -19.07 12.12 1.74
N TYR A 95 -18.06 12.28 2.61
CA TYR A 95 -17.54 11.18 3.42
C TYR A 95 -18.61 10.67 4.39
N ARG A 96 -19.26 11.58 5.12
CA ARG A 96 -20.34 11.26 6.06
C ARG A 96 -21.51 10.54 5.39
N GLN A 97 -21.91 10.95 4.19
CA GLN A 97 -22.98 10.30 3.44
C GLN A 97 -22.58 8.87 3.00
N THR A 98 -21.31 8.65 2.65
CA THR A 98 -20.82 7.38 2.12
C THR A 98 -20.59 6.34 3.23
N TYR A 99 -19.92 6.75 4.31
CA TYR A 99 -19.45 5.85 5.37
C TYR A 99 -20.28 5.94 6.67
N GLN A 100 -21.02 7.04 6.86
CA GLN A 100 -21.83 7.29 8.05
C GLN A 100 -20.94 7.28 9.31
N ASP A 101 -21.39 6.62 10.39
CA ASP A 101 -20.66 6.51 11.66
C ASP A 101 -19.75 5.26 11.71
N ASP A 102 -19.76 4.46 10.64
CA ASP A 102 -19.03 3.21 10.57
C ASP A 102 -17.61 3.38 10.03
N PRO A 103 -16.64 2.56 10.48
CA PRO A 103 -15.28 2.64 9.95
C PRO A 103 -15.26 2.20 8.49
N VAL A 104 -14.35 2.81 7.71
CA VAL A 104 -14.24 2.66 6.25
C VAL A 104 -14.29 1.20 5.75
N TRP A 105 -13.70 0.29 6.51
CA TRP A 105 -13.55 -1.12 6.13
C TRP A 105 -14.76 -2.00 6.48
N LYS A 106 -15.75 -1.54 7.25
CA LYS A 106 -16.87 -2.37 7.74
C LYS A 106 -17.81 -2.82 6.62
N GLN A 107 -18.11 -1.93 5.68
CA GLN A 107 -18.96 -2.26 4.53
C GLN A 107 -18.27 -3.12 3.46
N TYR A 108 -16.96 -3.35 3.59
CA TYR A 108 -16.20 -4.07 2.58
C TYR A 108 -16.19 -5.58 2.83
N ARG A 109 -16.57 -6.33 1.80
CA ARG A 109 -16.49 -7.80 1.80
C ARG A 109 -15.63 -8.29 0.65
N ARG A 110 -14.72 -9.22 0.96
CA ARG A 110 -13.76 -9.77 0.00
C ARG A 110 -14.31 -11.04 -0.65
N ASN A 111 -14.19 -11.12 -1.97
CA ASN A 111 -14.54 -12.33 -2.70
C ASN A 111 -13.43 -13.37 -2.55
N HIS A 112 -13.80 -14.58 -2.11
CA HIS A 112 -12.91 -15.73 -1.97
C HIS A 112 -13.70 -17.04 -2.14
N LYS A 113 -13.01 -18.13 -2.46
CA LYS A 113 -13.63 -19.44 -2.59
C LYS A 113 -13.83 -20.10 -1.22
N GLY A 114 -15.04 -20.62 -0.99
CA GLY A 114 -15.37 -21.37 0.22
C GLY A 114 -15.76 -20.48 1.42
N PRO A 115 -16.09 -21.12 2.55
CA PRO A 115 -16.53 -20.42 3.76
C PRO A 115 -15.40 -19.68 4.47
N TYR A 116 -14.16 -20.18 4.37
CA TYR A 116 -13.01 -19.62 5.07
C TYR A 116 -12.13 -18.77 4.15
N PRO A 117 -11.80 -17.53 4.52
CA PRO A 117 -10.86 -16.71 3.77
C PRO A 117 -9.45 -17.31 3.76
N PRO A 118 -8.66 -17.06 2.70
CA PRO A 118 -7.23 -17.33 2.74
C PRO A 118 -6.59 -16.55 3.89
N LYS A 119 -5.55 -17.13 4.52
CA LYS A 119 -4.84 -16.52 5.65
C LYS A 119 -4.28 -15.14 5.30
N LEU A 120 -3.76 -15.00 4.08
CA LEU A 120 -3.16 -13.77 3.57
C LEU A 120 -4.06 -13.11 2.52
N THR A 121 -4.14 -11.79 2.54
CA THR A 121 -4.79 -11.02 1.46
C THR A 121 -3.88 -10.87 0.25
N ARG A 122 -4.38 -10.31 -0.86
CA ARG A 122 -3.55 -10.00 -2.04
C ARG A 122 -2.40 -9.04 -1.71
N LYS A 123 -1.29 -9.17 -2.42
CA LYS A 123 -0.12 -8.27 -2.29
C LYS A 123 -0.47 -6.79 -2.53
N THR A 124 -1.13 -6.47 -3.64
CA THR A 124 -1.54 -5.10 -3.99
C THR A 124 -2.84 -5.10 -4.81
N CYS A 125 -3.63 -4.02 -4.70
CA CYS A 125 -4.78 -3.77 -5.58
C CYS A 125 -4.43 -2.89 -6.79
N ILE A 126 -3.39 -2.07 -6.67
CA ILE A 126 -2.96 -1.10 -7.68
C ILE A 126 -1.69 -1.62 -8.34
N ARG A 127 -1.66 -1.62 -9.68
CA ARG A 127 -0.51 -2.02 -10.50
C ARG A 127 -0.33 -1.00 -11.63
N LYS A 128 0.91 -0.52 -11.83
CA LYS A 128 1.24 0.49 -12.85
C LYS A 128 0.31 1.73 -12.78
N GLY A 129 0.03 2.22 -11.57
CA GLY A 129 -0.84 3.40 -11.37
C GLY A 129 -2.33 3.15 -11.59
N ARG A 130 -2.79 1.95 -12.00
CA ARG A 130 -4.21 1.67 -12.24
C ARG A 130 -4.73 0.59 -11.28
N ILE A 131 -6.01 0.66 -10.92
CA ILE A 131 -6.67 -0.41 -10.18
C ILE A 131 -6.76 -1.66 -11.07
N SER A 132 -6.03 -2.71 -10.68
CA SER A 132 -6.00 -3.96 -11.45
C SER A 132 -7.06 -4.97 -11.03
N THR A 133 -7.77 -4.72 -9.92
CA THR A 133 -8.77 -5.67 -9.40
C THR A 133 -10.18 -5.14 -9.52
N GLY A 134 -11.16 -6.01 -9.80
CA GLY A 134 -12.58 -5.63 -9.84
C GLY A 134 -13.13 -5.16 -8.49
N ASN A 135 -12.77 -5.84 -7.40
CA ASN A 135 -13.14 -5.45 -6.03
C ASN A 135 -11.88 -5.00 -5.26
N PRO A 136 -11.49 -3.71 -5.29
CA PRO A 136 -10.30 -3.18 -4.61
C PRO A 136 -10.49 -3.05 -3.09
N CYS A 137 -9.39 -2.89 -2.34
CA CYS A 137 -9.45 -2.71 -0.88
C CYS A 137 -10.18 -1.40 -0.48
N PRO A 138 -10.69 -1.26 0.77
CA PRO A 138 -11.38 -0.04 1.20
C PRO A 138 -10.58 1.25 0.97
N ILE A 139 -9.27 1.22 1.24
CA ILE A 139 -8.35 2.34 1.01
C ILE A 139 -7.94 2.49 -0.46
N CYS A 140 -8.11 1.45 -1.27
CA CYS A 140 -7.69 1.45 -2.68
C CYS A 140 -8.82 1.88 -3.62
N ARG A 141 -10.07 1.69 -3.19
CA ARG A 141 -11.28 2.04 -3.95
C ARG A 141 -11.44 3.55 -4.00
N ASP A 142 -11.19 4.20 -2.88
CA ASP A 142 -11.31 5.63 -2.67
C ASP A 142 -9.92 6.26 -2.68
N GLU A 143 -9.72 7.25 -3.54
CA GLU A 143 -8.42 7.89 -3.73
C GLU A 143 -8.10 8.91 -2.61
N TYR A 144 -9.12 9.51 -2.03
CA TYR A 144 -8.97 10.56 -1.02
C TYR A 144 -8.57 10.00 0.34
N LEU A 145 -8.70 8.69 0.56
CA LEU A 145 -8.27 8.02 1.79
C LEU A 145 -6.76 7.77 1.77
N VAL A 146 -6.01 8.79 2.14
CA VAL A 146 -4.55 8.73 2.24
C VAL A 146 -4.13 8.33 3.65
N LEU A 147 -3.38 7.22 3.73
CA LEU A 147 -2.77 6.72 4.97
C LEU A 147 -1.49 7.49 5.27
N ASP A 148 -1.60 8.42 6.22
CA ASP A 148 -0.48 9.22 6.70
C ASP A 148 -0.58 9.44 8.21
N HIS A 149 0.58 9.60 8.85
CA HIS A 149 0.73 9.85 10.27
C HIS A 149 -0.04 11.09 10.77
N ASN A 150 -0.16 12.14 9.95
CA ASN A 150 -0.92 13.35 10.30
C ASN A 150 -2.43 13.13 10.27
N ASN A 151 -2.92 12.07 9.60
CA ASN A 151 -4.35 11.80 9.46
C ASN A 151 -4.84 10.86 10.56
N ILE A 152 -4.91 11.39 11.78
CA ILE A 152 -5.19 10.62 13.00
C ILE A 152 -6.60 10.01 12.95
N ASP A 153 -7.59 10.75 12.43
CA ASP A 153 -8.99 10.31 12.40
C ASP A 153 -9.19 9.08 11.51
N LEU A 154 -8.44 9.00 10.40
CA LEU A 154 -8.42 7.79 9.58
C LEU A 154 -7.69 6.64 10.26
N LEU A 155 -6.52 6.90 10.86
CA LEU A 155 -5.70 5.86 11.50
C LEU A 155 -6.43 5.20 12.68
N LYS A 156 -7.12 6.00 13.51
CA LYS A 156 -7.92 5.51 14.64
C LYS A 156 -8.94 4.43 14.23
N GLN A 157 -9.52 4.52 13.04
CA GLN A 157 -10.49 3.52 12.54
C GLN A 157 -9.87 2.14 12.32
N PHE A 158 -8.55 2.05 12.17
CA PHE A 158 -7.82 0.80 11.97
C PHE A 158 -7.15 0.28 13.25
N ILE A 159 -7.35 0.95 14.38
CA ILE A 159 -6.80 0.59 15.69
C ILE A 159 -7.94 0.08 16.57
N SER A 160 -7.68 -0.98 17.34
CA SER A 160 -8.62 -1.47 18.35
C SER A 160 -8.76 -0.44 19.47
N PRO A 161 -9.98 0.01 19.82
CA PRO A 161 -10.15 1.02 20.88
C PRO A 161 -9.81 0.49 22.27
N GLN A 162 -9.84 -0.84 22.47
CA GLN A 162 -9.55 -1.46 23.77
C GLN A 162 -8.10 -1.89 23.91
N THR A 163 -7.50 -2.40 22.83
CA THR A 163 -6.15 -2.99 22.87
C THR A 163 -5.08 -1.99 22.45
N GLY A 164 -5.43 -0.96 21.66
CA GLY A 164 -4.45 -0.07 21.03
C GLY A 164 -3.72 -0.71 19.84
N ASP A 165 -3.96 -1.99 19.57
CA ASP A 165 -3.33 -2.73 18.48
C ASP A 165 -3.94 -2.43 17.11
N VAL A 166 -3.10 -2.44 16.07
CA VAL A 166 -3.53 -2.29 14.68
C VAL A 166 -4.27 -3.55 14.21
N LEU A 167 -5.47 -3.36 13.66
CA LEU A 167 -6.28 -4.44 13.15
C LEU A 167 -5.61 -5.15 11.96
N SER A 168 -5.57 -6.48 12.02
CA SER A 168 -5.00 -7.29 10.94
C SER A 168 -5.76 -7.09 9.61
N TYR A 169 -5.05 -7.26 8.48
CA TYR A 169 -5.66 -7.22 7.15
C TYR A 169 -6.72 -8.31 6.91
N ARG A 170 -6.80 -9.34 7.77
CA ARG A 170 -7.86 -10.36 7.71
C ARG A 170 -9.21 -9.77 8.11
N VAL A 171 -9.22 -8.85 9.06
CA VAL A 171 -10.41 -8.14 9.54
C VAL A 171 -10.72 -6.97 8.60
N THR A 172 -9.73 -6.12 8.35
CA THR A 172 -9.92 -4.86 7.58
C THR A 172 -10.01 -5.08 6.07
N GLY A 173 -9.58 -6.24 5.56
CA GLY A 173 -9.66 -6.56 4.14
C GLY A 173 -8.67 -5.80 3.24
N LEU A 174 -7.69 -5.11 3.84
CA LEU A 174 -6.65 -4.37 3.13
C LEU A 174 -5.75 -5.28 2.29
N CYS A 175 -5.14 -4.72 1.23
CA CYS A 175 -4.03 -5.39 0.56
C CYS A 175 -2.76 -5.27 1.41
N GLN A 176 -1.84 -6.24 1.27
CA GLN A 176 -0.63 -6.29 2.10
C GLN A 176 0.18 -4.98 2.00
N LYS A 177 0.34 -4.42 0.79
CA LYS A 177 1.03 -3.14 0.58
C LYS A 177 0.42 -1.99 1.40
N LYS A 178 -0.91 -1.86 1.39
CA LYS A 178 -1.60 -0.81 2.16
C LYS A 178 -1.55 -1.07 3.66
N HIS A 179 -1.59 -2.33 4.08
CA HIS A 179 -1.42 -2.66 5.49
C HIS A 179 0.01 -2.34 5.99
N THR A 180 1.06 -2.62 5.22
CA THR A 180 2.41 -2.19 5.58
C THR A 180 2.52 -0.66 5.66
N GLN A 181 1.88 0.06 4.73
CA GLN A 181 1.82 1.53 4.81
C GLN A 181 1.08 2.02 6.07
N LEU A 182 0.00 1.36 6.46
CA LEU A 182 -0.74 1.64 7.68
C LEU A 182 0.17 1.46 8.92
N LEU A 183 0.87 0.33 9.03
CA LEU A 183 1.77 0.07 10.16
C LEU A 183 2.83 1.16 10.29
N VAL A 184 3.49 1.51 9.18
CA VAL A 184 4.49 2.59 9.14
C VAL A 184 3.88 3.95 9.52
N ALA A 185 2.66 4.24 9.09
CA ALA A 185 1.99 5.49 9.43
C ALA A 185 1.62 5.56 10.93
N VAL A 186 1.17 4.45 11.51
CA VAL A 186 0.84 4.35 12.93
C VAL A 186 2.10 4.49 13.79
N GLU A 187 3.16 3.75 13.46
CA GLU A 187 4.46 3.84 14.16
C GLU A 187 5.00 5.28 14.14
N ARG A 188 5.02 5.91 12.96
CA ARG A 188 5.41 7.32 12.82
C ARG A 188 4.52 8.29 13.61
N ALA A 189 3.23 7.99 13.75
CA ALA A 189 2.31 8.82 14.53
C ALA A 189 2.52 8.65 16.04
N MET A 190 2.86 7.43 16.50
CA MET A 190 3.26 7.15 17.87
C MET A 190 4.58 7.85 18.21
N ASP A 191 5.60 7.76 17.35
CA ASP A 191 6.90 8.40 17.53
C ASP A 191 6.80 9.93 17.64
N ARG A 192 5.86 10.53 16.89
CA ARG A 192 5.59 11.97 16.91
C ARG A 192 4.67 12.42 18.04
N GLY A 193 4.13 11.48 18.82
CA GLY A 193 3.17 11.78 19.89
C GLY A 193 1.79 12.22 19.40
N MET A 194 1.43 11.90 18.15
CA MET A 194 0.09 12.18 17.61
C MET A 194 -0.94 11.11 17.99
N LEU A 195 -0.49 9.88 18.18
CA LEU A 195 -1.30 8.78 18.71
C LEU A 195 -0.85 8.46 20.14
N THR A 196 -1.82 8.31 21.04
CA THR A 196 -1.60 7.85 22.41
C THR A 196 -1.49 6.32 22.43
N PHE A 197 -0.54 5.79 23.19
CA PHE A 197 -0.35 4.37 23.40
C PHE A 197 0.18 4.11 24.82
N ASP A 198 0.02 2.88 25.29
CA ASP A 198 0.46 2.49 26.62
C ASP A 198 1.97 2.20 26.64
N VAL A 199 2.70 2.94 27.47
CA VAL A 199 4.14 2.73 27.68
C VAL A 199 4.32 1.91 28.96
N PRO A 200 4.95 0.72 28.89
CA PRO A 200 5.21 -0.06 30.10
C PRO A 200 6.23 0.65 30.98
N PHE A 201 5.96 0.70 32.28
CA PHE A 201 6.93 1.18 33.26
C PHE A 201 8.10 0.20 33.36
N ARG A 202 9.33 0.72 33.32
CA ARG A 202 10.54 -0.05 33.56
C ARG A 202 11.08 0.26 34.95
N GLU A 203 11.08 -0.74 35.81
CA GLU A 203 11.68 -0.66 37.14
C GLU A 203 13.20 -0.90 37.03
N TYR A 204 13.98 -0.09 37.75
CA TYR A 204 15.43 -0.21 37.82
C TYR A 204 15.85 -0.34 39.28
N ASP A 205 16.76 -1.26 39.56
CA ASP A 205 17.45 -1.32 40.85
C ASP A 205 18.60 -0.31 40.85
N TYR A 206 18.41 0.81 41.54
CA TYR A 206 19.40 1.88 41.60
C TYR A 206 20.63 1.52 42.45
N SER A 207 20.57 0.46 43.27
CA SER A 207 21.71 0.03 44.09
C SER A 207 22.88 -0.51 43.24
N GLU A 208 22.59 -1.02 42.04
CA GLU A 208 23.59 -1.49 41.08
C GLU A 208 24.43 -0.35 40.48
N TYR A 209 23.83 0.83 40.31
CA TYR A 209 24.47 1.98 39.64
C TYR A 209 25.09 2.97 40.62
N TYR A 210 24.53 3.08 41.82
CA TYR A 210 25.02 3.96 42.87
C TYR A 210 25.45 3.11 44.06
N PRO A 211 26.69 2.54 44.04
CA PRO A 211 27.20 1.88 45.23
C PRO A 211 27.16 2.88 46.37
N ALA A 212 26.63 2.43 47.51
CA ALA A 212 26.57 3.25 48.71
C ALA A 212 27.97 3.83 48.94
N LYS A 213 28.09 5.16 48.93
CA LYS A 213 29.33 5.81 49.35
C LYS A 213 29.50 5.43 50.81
N GLU A 214 30.29 4.39 51.08
CA GLU A 214 30.71 4.07 52.42
C GLU A 214 31.28 5.35 53.01
N GLY A 215 30.64 5.83 54.07
CA GLY A 215 30.98 7.10 54.68
C GLY A 215 32.46 7.09 55.02
N LYS A 216 33.28 7.87 54.31
CA LYS A 216 34.59 8.24 54.85
C LYS A 216 34.27 8.87 56.21
N PRO A 217 34.82 8.36 57.32
CA PRO A 217 34.63 9.01 58.60
C PRO A 217 35.10 10.45 58.43
N SER A 218 34.20 11.40 58.66
CA SER A 218 34.51 12.82 58.65
C SER A 218 35.75 13.01 59.54
N SER A 219 36.88 13.39 58.94
CA SER A 219 38.08 13.71 59.70
C SER A 219 37.73 14.93 60.57
N LYS A 220 37.47 14.67 61.86
CA LYS A 220 37.47 15.69 62.91
C LYS A 220 38.89 16.14 63.19
#